data_AF-T0RG47-F1
#
_entry.id   AF-T0RG47-F1
#
_cell.length_a   1.000
_cell.length_b   1.000
_cell.length_c   1.000
_cell.angle_alpha   90.00
_cell.angle_beta   90.00
_cell.angle_gamma   90.00
#
_symmetry.space_group_name_H-M   'P 1'
#
loop_
_entity.id
_entity.type
_entity.pdbx_description
1 polymer ?
#
loop_
_entity_poly.entity_id
_entity_poly.type
_entity_poly.pdbx_seq_one_letter_code
_entity_poly.pdbx_strand_id
1 'polypeptide(L)'
;MRTAIACLALASAAFASTACTTDRTIKYLGYELTFDCEAASADRWAYTLGFDNGKAKRPSGFYTDPNLPTTCKQQKRRSARRTT
;
A
#
# COMPACT_ATOMS: atom_id res chain seq x y z
N MET A 1 -12.68 -30.60 -45.06
CA MET A 1 -11.45 -30.22 -44.34
C MET A 1 -11.43 -28.71 -44.20
N ARG A 2 -11.22 -28.17 -42.98
CA ARG A 2 -10.59 -26.88 -42.62
C ARG A 2 -11.04 -25.63 -43.42
N THR A 3 -11.62 -24.57 -42.86
CA THR A 3 -11.23 -23.79 -41.66
C THR A 3 -12.28 -22.69 -41.44
N ALA A 4 -12.66 -22.46 -40.18
CA ALA A 4 -13.41 -21.28 -39.78
C ALA A 4 -12.47 -20.07 -39.68
N ILE A 5 -12.84 -18.95 -40.30
CA ILE A 5 -12.19 -17.64 -40.14
C ILE A 5 -13.31 -16.61 -40.03
N ALA A 6 -13.43 -15.98 -38.87
CA ALA A 6 -13.32 -14.53 -38.76
C ALA A 6 -13.50 -14.13 -37.29
N CYS A 7 -12.45 -13.51 -36.74
CA CYS A 7 -12.44 -12.84 -35.45
C CYS A 7 -13.63 -11.89 -35.32
N LEU A 8 -14.57 -12.23 -34.44
CA LEU A 8 -15.38 -11.22 -33.78
C LEU A 8 -14.42 -10.38 -32.93
N ALA A 9 -14.24 -9.12 -33.31
CA ALA A 9 -13.59 -8.14 -32.47
C ALA A 9 -14.46 -7.88 -31.24
N LEU A 10 -14.25 -8.64 -30.17
CA LEU A 10 -14.62 -8.19 -28.84
C LEU A 10 -13.60 -7.11 -28.46
N ALA A 11 -14.09 -5.87 -28.31
CA ALA A 11 -13.35 -4.81 -27.66
C ALA A 11 -12.94 -5.31 -26.27
N SER A 12 -11.71 -5.79 -26.15
CA SER A 12 -11.11 -6.19 -24.90
C SER A 12 -10.92 -4.93 -24.06
N ALA A 13 -11.83 -4.73 -23.11
CA ALA A 13 -11.50 -3.97 -21.92
C ALA A 13 -10.32 -4.71 -21.27
N ALA A 14 -9.11 -4.24 -21.56
CA ALA A 14 -7.93 -4.63 -20.82
C ALA A 14 -8.12 -4.11 -19.39
N PHE A 15 -8.77 -4.91 -18.55
CA PHE A 15 -8.57 -4.79 -17.12
C PHE A 15 -7.08 -5.03 -16.92
N ALA A 16 -6.34 -3.94 -16.69
CA ALA A 16 -4.96 -4.02 -16.27
C ALA A 16 -4.93 -5.02 -15.11
N SER A 17 -4.30 -6.16 -15.34
CA SER A 17 -3.94 -7.11 -14.31
C SER A 17 -3.14 -6.33 -13.28
N THR A 18 -3.78 -5.92 -12.18
CA THR A 18 -3.07 -5.55 -10.97
C THR A 18 -2.15 -6.72 -10.69
N ALA A 19 -0.84 -6.48 -10.77
CA ALA A 19 0.15 -7.40 -10.24
C ALA A 19 -0.35 -7.83 -8.85
N CYS A 20 -0.12 -9.09 -8.47
CA CYS A 20 -0.37 -9.54 -7.11
C CYS A 20 0.52 -8.73 -6.16
N THR A 21 0.08 -7.54 -5.79
CA THR A 21 0.76 -6.68 -4.84
C THR A 21 0.86 -7.47 -3.56
N THR A 22 2.09 -7.55 -3.04
CA THR A 22 2.34 -8.26 -1.79
C THR A 22 1.93 -7.34 -0.65
N ASP A 23 0.62 -7.09 -0.55
CA ASP A 23 0.04 -6.25 0.46
C ASP A 23 0.24 -6.91 1.82
N ARG A 24 0.66 -6.12 2.80
CA ARG A 24 0.86 -6.56 4.18
C ARG A 24 -0.07 -5.79 5.10
N THR A 25 -0.86 -6.54 5.85
CA THR A 25 -1.66 -5.98 6.94
C THR A 25 -0.91 -6.16 8.25
N ILE A 26 -0.54 -5.05 8.89
CA ILE A 26 0.17 -5.00 10.16
C ILE A 26 -0.72 -4.34 11.20
N LYS A 27 -0.80 -4.95 12.39
CA LYS A 27 -1.53 -4.40 13.54
C LYS A 27 -0.58 -3.68 14.47
N TYR A 28 -0.86 -2.41 14.71
CA TYR A 28 -0.17 -1.59 15.70
C TYR A 28 -1.10 -1.34 16.89
N LEU A 29 -0.55 -0.75 17.94
CA LEU A 29 -1.37 -0.25 19.03
C LEU A 29 -2.21 0.93 18.52
N GLY A 30 -3.52 0.71 18.37
CA GLY A 30 -4.51 1.73 18.03
C GLY A 30 -4.88 1.85 16.54
N TYR A 31 -4.19 1.14 15.65
CA TYR A 31 -4.53 1.13 14.22
C TYR A 31 -4.01 -0.12 13.50
N GLU A 32 -4.60 -0.43 12.35
CA GLU A 32 -4.13 -1.42 11.39
C GLU A 32 -3.70 -0.71 10.10
N LEU A 33 -2.60 -1.16 9.52
CA LEU A 33 -2.02 -0.64 8.29
C LEU A 33 -2.04 -1.73 7.21
N THR A 34 -2.65 -1.45 6.07
CA THR A 34 -2.46 -2.24 4.84
C THR A 34 -1.45 -1.51 3.96
N PHE A 35 -0.36 -2.19 3.61
CA PHE A 35 0.81 -1.61 2.96
C PHE A 35 1.22 -2.39 1.72
N ASP A 36 1.34 -1.71 0.58
CA ASP A 36 1.87 -2.24 -0.67
C ASP A 36 3.40 -2.20 -0.64
N CYS A 37 4.00 -3.39 -0.56
CA CYS A 37 5.44 -3.59 -0.54
C CYS A 37 6.15 -3.25 -1.85
N GLU A 38 5.45 -3.22 -2.99
CA GLU A 38 6.04 -2.89 -4.29
C GLU A 38 6.04 -1.38 -4.53
N ALA A 39 4.93 -0.72 -4.24
CA ALA A 39 4.80 0.74 -4.32
C ALA A 39 5.51 1.48 -3.18
N ALA A 40 5.84 0.77 -2.09
CA ALA A 40 6.39 1.33 -0.86
C ALA A 40 5.47 2.42 -0.29
N SER A 41 4.16 2.16 -0.27
CA SER A 41 3.12 3.08 0.18
C SER A 41 2.03 2.37 0.98
N ALA A 42 1.34 3.13 1.82
CA ALA A 42 0.16 2.63 2.51
C ALA A 42 -1.06 2.70 1.60
N ASP A 43 -1.80 1.59 1.49
CA ASP A 43 -3.09 1.56 0.79
C ASP A 43 -4.21 1.99 1.73
N ARG A 44 -4.13 1.61 3.02
CA ARG A 44 -5.17 1.92 3.99
C ARG A 44 -4.65 1.99 5.42
N TRP A 45 -5.17 2.97 6.15
CA TRP A 45 -5.08 3.07 7.61
C TRP A 45 -6.47 2.85 8.20
N ALA A 46 -6.61 1.89 9.11
CA ALA A 46 -7.86 1.63 9.82
C ALA A 46 -7.66 1.85 11.32
N TYR A 47 -8.51 2.66 11.94
CA TYR A 47 -8.45 2.96 13.37
C TYR A 47 -9.82 3.37 13.89
N THR A 48 -9.99 3.28 15.20
CA THR A 48 -11.18 3.80 15.91
C THR A 48 -10.76 4.99 16.75
N LEU A 49 -11.43 6.13 16.58
CA LEU A 49 -11.22 7.31 17.42
C LEU A 49 -11.94 7.14 18.76
N GLY A 50 -11.17 7.18 19.84
CA GLY A 50 -11.66 7.19 21.21
C GLY A 50 -11.24 8.47 21.94
N PHE A 51 -11.34 8.47 23.27
CA PHE A 51 -10.88 9.57 24.10
C PHE A 51 -9.34 9.71 24.03
N ASP A 52 -8.86 10.93 23.81
CA ASP A 52 -7.41 11.21 23.79
C ASP A 52 -6.85 11.16 25.21
N ASN A 53 -5.94 10.22 25.45
CA ASN A 53 -5.29 10.07 26.75
C ASN A 53 -3.98 10.87 26.87
N GLY A 54 -3.55 11.58 25.81
CA GLY A 54 -2.36 12.41 25.78
C GLY A 54 -1.03 11.64 25.91
N LYS A 55 -1.05 10.31 25.86
CA LYS A 55 0.16 9.47 26.09
C LYS A 55 0.93 9.14 24.81
N ALA A 56 0.36 9.40 23.65
CA ALA A 56 1.01 9.11 22.36
C ALA A 56 2.06 10.19 22.03
N LYS A 57 3.34 9.89 22.29
CA LYS A 57 4.44 10.78 21.93
C LYS A 57 4.65 10.78 20.41
N ARG A 58 4.60 11.96 19.78
CA ARG A 58 4.97 12.13 18.37
C ARG A 58 6.47 11.79 18.18
N PRO A 59 6.83 10.89 17.24
CA PRO A 59 8.23 10.64 16.88
C PRO A 59 8.93 11.92 16.41
N SER A 60 10.22 12.07 16.75
CA SER A 60 11.02 13.27 16.39
C SER A 60 11.43 13.33 14.91
N GLY A 61 11.22 12.25 14.15
CA GLY A 61 11.59 12.19 12.75
C GLY A 61 11.02 10.96 12.04
N PHE A 62 11.35 10.85 10.76
CA PHE A 62 10.99 9.72 9.91
C PHE A 62 11.90 8.52 10.17
N TYR A 63 11.33 7.32 10.22
CA TYR A 63 12.05 6.08 10.46
C TYR A 63 11.52 4.96 9.56
N THR A 64 12.36 3.95 9.31
CA THR A 64 11.97 2.70 8.67
C THR A 64 11.09 1.92 9.63
N ASP A 65 9.94 1.44 9.18
CA ASP A 65 9.04 0.66 10.00
C ASP A 65 9.72 -0.68 10.36
N PRO A 66 9.93 -0.98 11.66
CA PRO A 66 10.56 -2.21 12.10
C PRO A 66 9.64 -3.45 11.98
N ASN A 67 8.33 -3.26 11.84
CA ASN A 67 7.36 -4.34 11.73
C ASN A 67 7.14 -4.81 10.29
N LEU A 68 7.58 -4.02 9.30
CA LEU A 68 7.61 -4.45 7.91
C LEU A 68 8.83 -5.38 7.68
N PRO A 69 8.66 -6.50 6.97
CA PRO A 69 9.78 -7.41 6.68
C PRO A 69 10.82 -6.73 5.80
N THR A 70 12.08 -7.15 5.91
CA THR A 70 13.22 -6.59 5.15
C THR A 70 13.07 -6.74 3.64
N THR A 71 12.23 -7.67 3.18
CA THR A 71 11.91 -7.89 1.77
C THR A 71 10.92 -6.85 1.20
N CYS A 72 10.26 -6.07 2.05
CA CYS A 72 9.27 -5.06 1.67
C CYS A 72 9.95 -3.71 1.39
N LYS A 73 9.67 -3.07 0.25
CA LYS A 73 10.26 -1.75 -0.05
C LYS A 73 9.65 -0.71 0.88
N GLN A 74 10.48 0.23 1.31
CA GLN A 74 10.05 1.36 2.15
C GLN A 74 10.60 2.68 1.62
N GLN A 75 9.89 3.77 1.89
CA GLN A 75 10.33 5.13 1.57
C GLN A 75 11.63 5.45 2.31
N LYS A 76 12.64 5.92 1.58
CA LYS A 76 13.96 6.27 2.14
C LYS A 76 14.08 7.75 2.52
N ARG A 77 13.08 8.57 2.20
CA ARG A 77 13.08 10.01 2.47
C ARG A 77 12.98 10.25 3.97
N ARG A 78 13.86 11.11 4.49
CA ARG A 78 13.91 11.50 5.91
C ARG A 78 13.40 12.91 6.17
N SER A 79 12.73 13.52 5.18
CA SER A 79 12.14 14.84 5.27
C SER A 79 10.87 14.92 4.43
N ALA A 80 9.92 15.74 4.88
CA ALA A 80 8.75 16.09 4.08
C ALA A 80 9.14 17.16 3.07
N ARG A 81 8.78 16.97 1.79
CA ARG A 81 8.82 18.07 0.82
C ARG A 81 7.57 18.91 1.04
N ARG A 82 7.75 20.15 1.52
CA ARG A 82 6.67 21.14 1.55
C ARG A 82 6.47 21.64 0.11
N THR A 83 5.38 21.25 -0.52
CA THR A 83 4.89 21.91 -1.74
C THR A 83 4.12 23.15 -1.31
N THR A 84 4.71 24.32 -1.58
CA THR A 84 4.07 25.64 -1.50
C THR A 84 3.35 25.94 -2.80
#